data_AF-A0AAD8LM58-F1
#
_entry.id   AF-A0AAD8LM58-F1
#
_cell.length_a   1.000
_cell.length_b   1.000
_cell.length_c   1.000
_cell.angle_alpha   90.00
_cell.angle_beta   90.00
_cell.angle_gamma   90.00
#
_symmetry.space_group_name_H-M   'P 1'
#
loop_
_entity.id
_entity.type
_entity.pdbx_description
1 polymer ?
#
loop_
_entity_poly.entity_id
_entity_poly.type
_entity_poly.pdbx_seq_one_letter_code
_entity_poly.pdbx_strand_id
1 'polypeptide(L)'
;MSYKNFNLLKIYNISYIEKYLKDIFNLSFEYISIFPIFYNLNSFKTDYLYNININYKNLTNIIYLLNLYLEKDYFYSYLYTLVNLKAKLKFNQLFQILNIKGESSFTEYNKTLLSNLYNGLNLKDFIYSSFTSRNSIIDSGLNISESGYLTRKLVESLRNIYIKCSFCYTKYLYKNIIRNIYINLPFMFK
;
A
#
# COMPACT_ATOMS: atom_id res chain seq x y z
N MET A 1 40.01 24.29 -23.04
CA MET A 1 38.94 23.36 -23.49
C MET A 1 37.66 23.76 -22.79
N SER A 2 36.63 24.04 -23.58
CA SER A 2 35.38 24.67 -23.15
C SER A 2 34.66 23.87 -22.07
N TYR A 3 34.50 24.48 -20.89
CA TYR A 3 33.49 24.10 -19.92
C TYR A 3 32.13 24.23 -20.61
N LYS A 4 31.63 23.12 -21.18
CA LYS A 4 30.22 23.01 -21.53
C LYS A 4 29.47 23.12 -20.21
N ASN A 5 28.92 24.31 -19.97
CA ASN A 5 27.81 24.53 -19.06
C ASN A 5 26.85 23.35 -19.26
N PHE A 6 26.83 22.42 -18.30
CA PHE A 6 25.63 21.67 -18.03
C PHE A 6 24.60 22.73 -17.66
N ASN A 7 23.89 23.23 -18.67
CA ASN A 7 22.64 23.94 -18.45
C ASN A 7 21.79 22.97 -17.64
N LEU A 8 21.75 23.21 -16.33
CA LEU A 8 20.73 22.77 -15.39
C LEU A 8 19.38 23.30 -15.89
N LEU A 9 18.95 22.79 -17.04
CA LEU A 9 17.62 22.93 -17.62
C LEU A 9 16.67 22.21 -16.66
N LYS A 10 16.29 22.90 -15.57
CA LYS A 10 15.05 22.76 -14.78
C LYS A 10 15.11 23.32 -13.34
N ILE A 11 15.87 24.36 -13.02
CA ILE A 11 15.71 24.98 -11.67
C ILE A 11 14.46 25.87 -11.61
N TYR A 12 14.10 26.56 -12.70
CA TYR A 12 12.95 27.48 -12.71
C TYR A 12 11.58 26.81 -12.55
N ASN A 13 11.39 25.55 -12.99
CA ASN A 13 10.09 24.86 -12.80
C ASN A 13 9.94 24.22 -11.42
N ILE A 14 11.04 23.92 -10.72
CA ILE A 14 11.00 23.25 -9.41
C ILE A 14 10.49 24.22 -8.34
N SER A 15 10.92 25.48 -8.36
CA SER A 15 10.46 26.49 -7.40
C SER A 15 8.96 26.75 -7.49
N TYR A 16 8.37 26.71 -8.69
CA TYR A 16 6.91 26.81 -8.85
C TYR A 16 6.19 25.58 -8.31
N ILE A 17 6.70 24.37 -8.59
CA ILE A 17 6.10 23.12 -8.08
C ILE A 17 6.14 23.07 -6.56
N GLU A 18 7.27 23.43 -5.94
CA GLU A 18 7.39 23.50 -4.47
C GLU A 18 6.39 24.48 -3.87
N LYS A 19 6.22 25.66 -4.50
CA LYS A 19 5.22 26.65 -4.07
C LYS A 19 3.80 26.10 -4.18
N TYR A 20 3.42 25.52 -5.31
CA TYR A 20 2.08 24.95 -5.50
C TYR A 20 1.81 23.78 -4.55
N LEU A 21 2.80 22.93 -4.27
CA LEU A 21 2.66 21.87 -3.27
C LEU A 21 2.42 22.44 -1.87
N LYS A 22 3.13 23.52 -1.51
CA LYS A 22 2.93 24.20 -0.23
C LYS A 22 1.54 24.83 -0.14
N ASP A 23 1.07 25.46 -1.22
CA ASP A 23 -0.26 26.06 -1.27
C ASP A 23 -1.36 25.00 -1.15
N ILE A 24 -1.23 23.87 -1.86
CA ILE A 24 -2.16 22.72 -1.74
C ILE A 24 -2.14 22.17 -0.31
N PHE A 25 -0.96 22.02 0.29
CA PHE A 25 -0.83 21.54 1.66
C PHE A 25 -1.57 22.48 2.62
N ASN A 26 -1.30 23.78 2.58
CA ASN A 26 -1.96 24.77 3.45
C ASN A 26 -3.48 24.75 3.28
N LEU A 27 -3.98 24.80 2.05
CA LEU A 27 -5.42 24.73 1.75
C LEU A 27 -6.03 23.44 2.31
N SER A 28 -5.37 22.29 2.14
CA SER A 28 -5.88 21.03 2.67
C SER A 28 -5.98 21.02 4.21
N PHE A 29 -5.02 21.60 4.93
CA PHE A 29 -5.13 21.74 6.39
C PHE A 29 -6.23 22.71 6.81
N GLU A 30 -6.43 23.80 6.07
CA GLU A 30 -7.56 24.70 6.29
C GLU A 30 -8.90 23.96 6.14
N TYR A 31 -9.10 23.23 5.04
CA TYR A 31 -10.32 22.43 4.82
C TYR A 31 -10.53 21.34 5.87
N ILE A 32 -9.48 20.62 6.28
CA ILE A 32 -9.57 19.58 7.31
C ILE A 32 -9.91 20.19 8.67
N SER A 33 -9.44 21.41 8.97
CA SER A 33 -9.78 22.10 10.21
C SER A 33 -11.25 22.51 10.27
N ILE A 34 -11.84 22.88 9.12
CA ILE A 34 -13.26 23.27 9.01
C ILE A 34 -14.16 22.03 9.01
N PHE A 35 -13.74 20.95 8.33
CA PHE A 35 -14.48 19.69 8.21
C PHE A 35 -13.72 18.54 8.87
N PRO A 36 -13.67 18.49 10.21
CA PRO A 36 -13.00 17.41 10.91
C PRO A 36 -13.71 16.08 10.71
N ILE A 37 -12.93 15.04 10.42
CA ILE A 37 -13.40 13.66 10.33
C ILE A 37 -13.44 13.08 11.75
N PHE A 38 -14.62 12.99 12.34
CA PHE A 38 -14.83 12.39 13.66
C PHE A 38 -15.54 11.05 13.55
N TYR A 39 -15.03 10.03 14.20
CA TYR A 39 -15.72 8.75 14.34
C TYR A 39 -15.86 8.41 15.83
N ASN A 40 -16.99 7.79 16.19
CA ASN A 40 -17.30 7.38 17.56
C ASN A 40 -17.76 5.92 17.53
N LEU A 41 -17.77 5.22 18.66
CA LEU A 41 -18.36 3.89 18.76
C LEU A 41 -19.83 3.86 18.30
N ASN A 42 -20.56 4.96 18.43
CA ASN A 42 -21.92 5.08 17.92
C ASN A 42 -22.01 5.17 16.39
N SER A 43 -20.95 5.61 15.68
CA SER A 43 -20.93 5.63 14.21
C SER A 43 -20.80 4.22 13.60
N PHE A 44 -20.58 3.19 14.42
CA PHE A 44 -20.57 1.79 14.00
C PHE A 44 -21.91 1.07 14.25
N LYS A 45 -22.83 1.67 15.04
CA LYS A 45 -24.12 1.04 15.39
C LYS A 45 -25.11 0.99 14.23
N THR A 46 -24.90 1.80 13.20
CA THR A 46 -25.80 1.94 12.05
C THR A 46 -25.66 0.83 11.02
N ASP A 47 -24.69 -0.09 11.19
CA ASP A 47 -24.42 -1.11 10.20
C ASP A 47 -25.28 -2.35 10.46
N TYR A 48 -26.42 -2.42 9.76
CA TYR A 48 -27.45 -3.48 9.79
C TYR A 48 -26.96 -4.91 9.52
N LEU A 49 -25.66 -5.11 9.26
CA LEU A 49 -25.08 -6.35 8.74
C LEU A 49 -24.78 -7.39 9.83
N TYR A 50 -24.88 -7.02 11.11
CA TYR A 50 -24.61 -7.93 12.24
C TYR A 50 -25.68 -9.01 12.44
N ASN A 51 -26.94 -8.71 12.12
CA ASN A 51 -28.07 -9.61 12.44
C ASN A 51 -28.39 -10.64 11.36
N ILE A 52 -27.64 -10.66 10.25
CA ILE A 52 -27.84 -11.70 9.25
C ILE A 52 -27.11 -12.95 9.77
N ASN A 53 -27.87 -13.98 10.14
CA ASN A 53 -27.36 -15.35 10.28
C ASN A 53 -26.84 -15.82 8.91
N ILE A 54 -25.64 -15.37 8.55
CA ILE A 54 -25.07 -15.65 7.22
C ILE A 54 -24.55 -17.08 7.22
N ASN A 55 -25.09 -17.89 6.32
CA ASN A 55 -24.57 -19.23 6.07
C ASN A 55 -23.17 -19.09 5.41
N TYR A 56 -22.11 -19.37 6.18
CA TYR A 56 -20.71 -19.01 5.89
C TYR A 56 -20.04 -19.74 4.71
N LYS A 57 -20.79 -20.45 3.87
CA LYS A 57 -20.20 -21.22 2.76
C LYS A 57 -19.62 -20.36 1.63
N ASN A 58 -20.10 -19.12 1.45
CA ASN A 58 -19.59 -18.23 0.39
C ASN A 58 -19.11 -16.88 0.95
N LEU A 59 -17.95 -16.88 1.62
CA LEU A 59 -17.29 -15.66 2.12
C LEU A 59 -17.03 -14.62 1.00
N THR A 60 -16.80 -15.09 -0.22
CA THR A 60 -16.65 -14.28 -1.44
C THR A 60 -17.91 -13.45 -1.76
N ASN A 61 -19.10 -14.05 -1.61
CA ASN A 61 -20.36 -13.37 -1.87
C ASN A 61 -20.65 -12.30 -0.80
N ILE A 62 -20.22 -12.52 0.44
CA ILE A 62 -20.37 -11.54 1.53
C ILE A 62 -19.52 -10.29 1.25
N ILE A 63 -18.25 -10.48 0.85
CA ILE A 63 -17.36 -9.37 0.48
C ILE A 63 -17.96 -8.58 -0.70
N TYR A 64 -18.49 -9.27 -1.71
CA TYR A 64 -19.15 -8.64 -2.84
C TYR A 64 -20.40 -7.83 -2.44
N LEU A 65 -21.26 -8.40 -1.59
CA LEU A 65 -22.46 -7.71 -1.09
C LEU A 65 -22.11 -6.50 -0.22
N LEU A 66 -21.02 -6.55 0.54
CA LEU A 66 -20.53 -5.42 1.33
C LEU A 66 -19.94 -4.33 0.47
N ASN A 67 -19.19 -4.67 -0.58
CA ASN A 67 -18.75 -3.70 -1.56
C ASN A 67 -19.94 -2.99 -2.21
N LEU A 68 -20.96 -3.76 -2.62
CA LEU A 68 -22.19 -3.20 -3.19
C LEU A 68 -22.99 -2.34 -2.19
N TYR A 69 -22.98 -2.68 -0.90
CA TYR A 69 -23.65 -1.90 0.14
C TYR A 69 -22.91 -0.58 0.40
N LEU A 70 -21.58 -0.64 0.52
CA LEU A 70 -20.73 0.54 0.70
C LEU A 70 -20.69 1.45 -0.54
N GLU A 71 -20.86 0.90 -1.74
CA GLU A 71 -21.04 1.67 -2.97
C GLU A 71 -22.38 2.41 -3.05
N LYS A 72 -23.40 2.04 -2.26
CA LYS A 72 -24.72 2.72 -2.33
C LYS A 72 -24.87 3.83 -1.30
N ASP A 73 -24.26 3.70 -0.13
CA ASP A 73 -24.37 4.67 0.97
C ASP A 73 -23.19 5.66 0.99
N TYR A 74 -23.10 6.49 -0.05
CA TYR A 74 -21.94 7.36 -0.33
C TYR A 74 -21.57 8.39 0.76
N PHE A 75 -22.42 8.66 1.79
CA PHE A 75 -22.33 9.95 2.50
C PHE A 75 -22.38 10.01 4.03
N TYR A 76 -22.36 8.94 4.84
CA TYR A 76 -22.44 9.14 6.30
C TYR A 76 -21.41 8.47 7.20
N SER A 77 -20.69 7.44 6.77
CA SER A 77 -19.61 6.90 7.60
C SER A 77 -18.28 7.59 7.29
N TYR A 78 -17.83 8.43 8.22
CA TYR A 78 -16.48 9.02 8.24
C TYR A 78 -15.34 8.00 8.04
N LEU A 79 -15.59 6.72 8.34
CA LEU A 79 -14.63 5.65 8.15
C LEU A 79 -14.57 5.17 6.71
N TYR A 80 -15.71 5.13 6.02
CA TYR A 80 -15.76 4.76 4.61
C TYR A 80 -15.09 5.83 3.74
N THR A 81 -15.31 7.12 4.05
CA THR A 81 -14.61 8.22 3.36
C THR A 81 -13.09 8.12 3.55
N LEU A 82 -12.60 7.74 4.74
CA LEU A 82 -11.17 7.49 4.99
C LEU A 82 -10.60 6.31 4.17
N VAL A 83 -11.40 5.26 3.94
CA VAL A 83 -11.01 4.13 3.09
C VAL A 83 -10.96 4.55 1.63
N ASN A 84 -11.97 5.28 1.14
CA ASN A 84 -12.02 5.77 -0.25
C ASN A 84 -10.88 6.75 -0.56
N LEU A 85 -10.56 7.64 0.39
CA LEU A 85 -9.43 8.56 0.29
C LEU A 85 -8.06 7.88 0.46
N LYS A 86 -8.02 6.60 0.84
CA LYS A 86 -6.80 5.80 1.09
C LYS A 86 -5.83 6.46 2.08
N ALA A 87 -6.35 7.28 3.00
CA ALA A 87 -5.51 8.10 3.87
C ALA A 87 -4.94 7.32 5.07
N LYS A 88 -5.70 6.36 5.63
CA LYS A 88 -5.28 5.58 6.84
C LYS A 88 -5.85 4.17 6.93
N LEU A 89 -7.11 3.97 6.57
CA LEU A 89 -7.80 2.69 6.75
C LEU A 89 -7.83 1.90 5.44
N LYS A 90 -7.57 0.59 5.54
CA LYS A 90 -7.78 -0.36 4.43
C LYS A 90 -9.19 -0.95 4.54
N PHE A 91 -9.72 -1.37 3.40
CA PHE A 91 -11.02 -2.06 3.34
C PHE A 91 -11.08 -3.29 4.25
N ASN A 92 -10.04 -4.14 4.23
CA ASN A 92 -9.97 -5.31 5.11
C ASN A 92 -9.98 -4.94 6.60
N GLN A 93 -9.40 -3.80 6.99
CA GLN A 93 -9.41 -3.35 8.38
C GLN A 93 -10.81 -2.87 8.79
N LEU A 94 -11.49 -2.13 7.91
CA LEU A 94 -12.88 -1.72 8.12
C LEU A 94 -13.80 -2.94 8.24
N PHE A 95 -13.61 -3.94 7.38
CA PHE A 95 -14.36 -5.20 7.42
C PHE A 95 -14.16 -5.97 8.74
N GLN A 96 -12.94 -6.00 9.28
CA GLN A 96 -12.65 -6.64 10.57
C GLN A 96 -13.31 -5.94 11.76
N ILE A 97 -13.50 -4.63 11.66
CA ILE A 97 -14.18 -3.86 12.70
C ILE A 97 -15.68 -4.18 12.70
N LEU A 98 -16.29 -4.21 11.50
CA LEU A 98 -17.74 -4.32 11.33
C LEU A 98 -18.27 -5.75 11.39
N ASN A 99 -17.60 -6.71 10.74
CA ASN A 99 -18.24 -7.99 10.39
C ASN A 99 -17.56 -9.24 10.93
N ILE A 100 -16.34 -9.56 10.49
CA ILE A 100 -15.68 -10.84 10.80
C ILE A 100 -14.18 -10.55 10.86
N LYS A 101 -13.49 -11.08 11.88
CA LYS A 101 -12.04 -10.90 12.02
C LYS A 101 -11.25 -11.51 10.86
N GLY A 102 -11.71 -12.63 10.33
CA GLY A 102 -11.15 -13.27 9.14
C GLY A 102 -10.95 -14.76 9.36
N GLU A 103 -9.87 -15.29 8.82
CA GLU A 103 -9.54 -16.72 8.89
C GLU A 103 -8.15 -16.90 9.50
N SER A 104 -7.99 -17.93 10.32
CA SER A 104 -6.71 -18.31 10.91
C SER A 104 -6.25 -19.64 10.32
N SER A 105 -5.03 -19.63 9.78
CA SER A 105 -4.33 -20.80 9.24
C SER A 105 -3.44 -21.49 10.28
N PHE A 106 -3.68 -21.24 11.57
CA PHE A 106 -2.87 -21.82 12.64
C PHE A 106 -3.03 -23.35 12.72
N THR A 107 -4.22 -23.85 12.41
CA THR A 107 -4.50 -25.28 12.28
C THR A 107 -4.48 -25.68 10.80
N GLU A 108 -4.13 -26.94 10.50
CA GLU A 108 -4.17 -27.50 9.13
C GLU A 108 -5.52 -27.29 8.43
N TYR A 109 -6.60 -27.18 9.23
CA TYR A 109 -7.88 -26.67 8.78
C TYR A 109 -7.97 -25.17 9.05
N ASN A 110 -8.23 -24.40 8.00
CA ASN A 110 -8.49 -22.98 8.15
C ASN A 110 -9.76 -22.75 8.98
N LYS A 111 -9.62 -22.00 10.08
CA LYS A 111 -10.74 -21.69 10.98
C LYS A 111 -11.18 -20.24 10.78
N THR A 112 -12.45 -20.04 10.44
CA THR A 112 -13.07 -18.71 10.39
C THR A 112 -13.30 -18.17 11.81
N LEU A 113 -12.82 -16.96 12.05
CA LEU A 113 -12.95 -16.19 13.29
C LEU A 113 -14.15 -15.25 13.13
N LEU A 114 -15.31 -15.71 13.59
CA LEU A 114 -16.60 -15.05 13.38
C LEU A 114 -16.82 -13.81 14.25
N SER A 115 -15.99 -13.59 15.27
CA SER A 115 -16.12 -12.43 16.14
C SER A 115 -15.61 -11.13 15.49
N ASN A 116 -16.16 -10.01 15.95
CA ASN A 116 -15.95 -8.68 15.38
C ASN A 116 -15.13 -7.86 16.38
N LEU A 117 -14.32 -6.92 15.92
CA LEU A 117 -13.57 -6.05 16.84
C LEU A 117 -14.49 -5.06 17.56
N TYR A 118 -15.62 -4.68 16.97
CA TYR A 118 -16.57 -3.75 17.59
C TYR A 118 -17.27 -4.33 18.83
N ASN A 119 -17.80 -5.55 18.73
CA ASN A 119 -18.49 -6.22 19.84
C ASN A 119 -17.53 -6.96 20.79
N GLY A 120 -16.27 -7.13 20.38
CA GLY A 120 -15.26 -7.86 21.14
C GLY A 120 -15.03 -9.28 20.61
N LEU A 121 -13.80 -9.76 20.79
CA LEU A 121 -13.37 -11.08 20.38
C LEU A 121 -13.63 -12.10 21.49
N ASN A 122 -14.05 -13.31 21.11
CA ASN A 122 -14.08 -14.43 22.04
C ASN A 122 -12.64 -14.84 22.44
N LEU A 123 -12.46 -15.41 23.63
CA LEU A 123 -11.14 -15.82 24.14
C LEU A 123 -10.40 -16.75 23.17
N LYS A 124 -11.13 -17.71 22.58
CA LYS A 124 -10.58 -18.61 21.55
C LYS A 124 -10.07 -17.86 20.32
N ASP A 125 -10.85 -16.91 19.81
CA ASP A 125 -10.52 -16.16 18.61
C ASP A 125 -9.36 -15.20 18.86
N PHE A 126 -9.29 -14.63 20.07
CA PHE A 126 -8.17 -13.81 20.52
C PHE A 126 -6.85 -14.60 20.58
N ILE A 127 -6.88 -15.82 21.13
CA ILE A 127 -5.70 -16.70 21.19
C ILE A 127 -5.21 -17.05 19.77
N TYR A 128 -6.10 -17.46 18.86
CA TYR A 128 -5.71 -17.74 17.49
C TYR A 128 -5.15 -16.50 16.77
N SER A 129 -5.78 -15.34 16.94
CA SER A 129 -5.26 -14.09 16.39
C SER A 129 -3.85 -13.78 16.91
N SER A 130 -3.57 -14.06 18.19
CA SER A 130 -2.27 -13.83 18.81
C SER A 130 -1.16 -14.69 18.19
N PHE A 131 -1.44 -15.96 17.89
CA PHE A 131 -0.48 -16.83 17.19
C PHE A 131 -0.18 -16.33 15.77
N THR A 132 -1.20 -15.94 15.01
CA THR A 132 -1.02 -15.37 13.67
C THR A 132 -0.21 -14.07 13.73
N SER A 133 -0.48 -13.20 14.71
CA SER A 133 0.28 -11.96 14.91
C SER A 133 1.75 -12.24 15.24
N ARG A 134 2.04 -13.21 16.11
CA ARG A 134 3.41 -13.60 16.44
C ARG A 134 4.19 -14.03 15.20
N ASN A 135 3.60 -14.90 14.38
CA ASN A 135 4.24 -15.36 13.15
C ASN A 135 4.50 -14.20 12.18
N SER A 136 3.53 -13.27 12.03
CA SER A 136 3.72 -12.09 11.17
C SER A 136 4.86 -11.17 11.63
N ILE A 137 5.08 -11.04 12.94
CA ILE A 137 6.19 -10.25 13.49
C ILE A 137 7.52 -10.95 13.20
N ILE A 138 7.59 -12.26 13.41
CA ILE A 138 8.78 -13.07 13.10
C ILE A 138 9.12 -12.96 11.61
N ASP A 139 8.14 -13.14 10.72
CA ASP A 139 8.31 -13.03 9.28
C ASP A 139 8.78 -11.62 8.87
N SER A 140 8.24 -10.57 9.51
CA SER A 140 8.68 -9.21 9.26
C SER A 140 10.15 -9.00 9.64
N GLY A 141 10.60 -9.55 10.79
CA GLY A 141 11.98 -9.49 11.22
C GLY A 141 12.94 -10.23 10.27
N LEU A 142 12.54 -11.43 9.83
CA LEU A 142 13.31 -12.21 8.85
C LEU A 142 13.42 -11.46 7.52
N ASN A 143 12.31 -10.94 6.98
CA ASN A 143 12.29 -10.17 5.74
C ASN A 143 13.15 -8.90 5.83
N ILE A 144 13.16 -8.21 6.97
CA ILE A 144 14.05 -7.05 7.20
C ILE A 144 15.52 -7.48 7.15
N SER A 145 15.86 -8.59 7.80
CA SER A 145 17.24 -9.09 7.79
C SER A 145 17.70 -9.51 6.39
N GLU A 146 16.84 -10.20 5.63
CA GLU A 146 17.15 -10.70 4.30
C GLU A 146 17.23 -9.55 3.28
N SER A 147 16.30 -8.60 3.32
CA SER A 147 16.35 -7.41 2.47
C SER A 147 17.56 -6.52 2.75
N GLY A 148 17.93 -6.35 4.02
CA GLY A 148 19.17 -5.65 4.41
C GLY A 148 20.43 -6.35 3.89
N TYR A 149 20.47 -7.68 3.98
CA TYR A 149 21.60 -8.46 3.48
C TYR A 149 21.69 -8.43 1.94
N LEU A 150 20.55 -8.56 1.24
CA LEU A 150 20.46 -8.48 -0.21
C LEU A 150 20.92 -7.11 -0.71
N THR A 151 20.43 -6.02 -0.10
CA THR A 151 20.81 -4.66 -0.48
C THR A 151 22.30 -4.41 -0.24
N ARG A 152 22.88 -4.90 0.86
CA ARG A 152 24.33 -4.84 1.07
C ARG A 152 25.11 -5.55 -0.04
N LYS A 153 24.71 -6.76 -0.43
CA LYS A 153 25.34 -7.50 -1.54
C LYS A 153 25.25 -6.75 -2.86
N LEU A 154 24.07 -6.19 -3.17
CA LEU A 154 23.86 -5.43 -4.40
C LEU A 154 24.68 -4.14 -4.42
N VAL A 155 24.78 -3.43 -3.30
CA VAL A 155 25.60 -2.21 -3.21
C VAL A 155 27.08 -2.55 -3.38
N GLU A 156 27.59 -3.61 -2.74
CA GLU A 156 29.00 -4.00 -2.89
C GLU A 156 29.31 -4.49 -4.30
N SER A 157 28.41 -5.23 -4.96
CA SER A 157 28.62 -5.70 -6.35
C SER A 157 28.59 -4.56 -7.37
N LEU A 158 27.74 -3.54 -7.15
CA LEU A 158 27.58 -2.41 -8.05
C LEU A 158 28.48 -1.20 -7.69
N ARG A 159 29.27 -1.28 -6.61
CA ARG A 159 30.05 -0.16 -6.06
C ARG A 159 30.95 0.55 -7.07
N ASN A 160 31.50 -0.21 -8.01
CA ASN A 160 32.45 0.29 -9.00
C ASN A 160 31.80 0.73 -10.33
N ILE A 161 30.46 0.78 -10.39
CA ILE A 161 29.72 1.15 -11.59
C ILE A 161 29.34 2.62 -11.53
N TYR A 162 29.88 3.41 -12.45
CA TYR A 162 29.56 4.81 -12.62
C TYR A 162 29.62 5.19 -14.10
N ILE A 163 28.92 6.25 -14.47
CA ILE A 163 28.87 6.75 -15.85
C ILE A 163 30.20 7.44 -16.15
N LYS A 164 31.05 6.78 -16.94
CA LYS A 164 32.37 7.33 -17.36
C LYS A 164 32.26 8.27 -18.56
N CYS A 165 31.44 7.91 -19.54
CA CYS A 165 31.33 8.61 -20.82
C CYS A 165 29.86 8.63 -21.27
N SER A 166 29.46 9.66 -22.02
CA SER A 166 28.11 9.75 -22.60
C SER A 166 27.90 8.80 -23.79
N PHE A 167 28.97 8.46 -24.50
CA PHE A 167 28.96 7.52 -25.62
C PHE A 167 30.04 6.46 -25.41
N CYS A 168 29.64 5.19 -25.40
CA CYS A 168 30.51 4.04 -25.14
C CYS A 168 31.06 3.39 -26.42
N TYR A 169 30.71 3.88 -27.62
CA TYR A 169 31.08 3.35 -28.94
C TYR A 169 31.11 1.81 -29.01
N THR A 170 30.15 1.15 -28.35
CA THR A 170 30.06 -0.30 -28.32
C THR A 170 29.61 -0.81 -29.70
N LYS A 171 30.25 -1.88 -30.18
CA LYS A 171 29.90 -2.53 -31.45
C LYS A 171 28.69 -3.46 -31.33
N TYR A 172 28.25 -3.74 -30.11
CA TYR A 172 27.11 -4.60 -29.83
C TYR A 172 25.81 -3.81 -30.01
N LEU A 173 25.11 -4.12 -31.10
CA LEU A 173 23.85 -3.51 -31.49
C LEU A 173 22.69 -4.40 -31.01
N TYR A 174 21.81 -3.85 -30.18
CA TYR A 174 20.50 -4.45 -29.91
C TYR A 174 19.50 -3.98 -30.97
N LYS A 175 18.87 -4.92 -31.68
CA LYS A 175 17.77 -4.61 -32.60
C LYS A 175 16.47 -4.54 -31.81
N ASN A 176 15.92 -3.32 -31.67
CA ASN A 176 14.61 -3.16 -31.08
C ASN A 176 13.53 -3.53 -32.11
N ILE A 177 12.91 -4.71 -31.93
CA ILE A 177 11.96 -5.30 -32.89
C ILE A 177 10.76 -4.38 -33.14
N ILE A 178 10.35 -3.60 -32.14
CA ILE A 178 9.14 -2.75 -32.21
C ILE A 178 9.37 -1.48 -33.03
N ARG A 179 10.61 -0.96 -33.07
CA ARG A 179 10.94 0.29 -33.78
C ARG A 179 11.85 0.10 -34.99
N ASN A 180 12.35 -1.11 -35.25
CA ASN A 180 13.39 -1.39 -36.26
C ASN A 180 14.63 -0.48 -36.12
N ILE A 181 14.93 -0.04 -34.90
CA ILE A 181 16.11 0.78 -34.59
C ILE A 181 17.16 -0.09 -33.92
N TYR A 182 18.40 0.02 -34.39
CA TYR A 182 19.56 -0.58 -33.73
C TYR A 182 20.10 0.40 -32.68
N ILE A 183 20.16 -0.05 -31.43
CA ILE A 183 20.65 0.73 -30.30
C ILE A 183 21.93 0.08 -29.79
N ASN A 184 23.00 0.85 -29.63
CA ASN A 184 24.23 0.36 -29.02
C ASN A 184 23.99 0.00 -27.56
N LEU A 185 24.34 -1.22 -27.15
CA LEU A 185 24.23 -1.67 -25.77
C LEU A 185 25.28 -0.96 -24.91
N PRO A 186 24.88 -0.18 -23.88
CA PRO A 186 25.82 0.64 -23.11
C PRO A 186 26.59 -0.14 -22.02
N PHE A 187 26.12 -1.33 -21.64
CA PHE A 187 26.70 -2.10 -20.54
C PHE A 187 27.08 -3.51 -21.00
N MET A 188 28.37 -3.73 -21.24
CA MET A 188 28.96 -5.06 -21.27
C MET A 188 30.13 -5.04 -20.27
N PHE A 189 29.94 -5.69 -19.13
CA PHE A 189 31.02 -5.98 -18.20
C PHE A 189 31.97 -6.95 -18.91
N LYS A 190 33.24 -6.57 -19.05
CA LYS A 190 34.32 -7.53 -19.33
C LYS A 190 34.71 -8.22 -18.05
#